data_AF-A0A2N5FYG0-F1
#
_entry.id   AF-A0A2N5FYG0-F1
#
_cell.length_a   1.000
_cell.length_b   1.000
_cell.length_c   1.000
_cell.angle_alpha   90.00
_cell.angle_beta   90.00
_cell.angle_gamma   90.00
#
_symmetry.space_group_name_H-M   'P 1'
#
loop_
_entity.id
_entity.type
_entity.pdbx_description
1 polymer ?
#
loop_
_entity_poly.entity_id
_entity_poly.type
_entity_poly.pdbx_seq_one_letter_code
_entity_poly.pdbx_strand_id
1 'polypeptide(L)'
;MLRWTDAPTGEKIVDIVLSLNEQTQKMYKQEVATASYSDTASSLSTFDEIGRSLDEVENAITTIEGHKGEYLRSMVNGFRYFARSLQGDQVAYDELIANIQELPSDLITDEQFEHAKELVEKGLTDLGYKGTVREKAEAWRSDTLIAPDEVTSVAENFREKSKQGTLSRVIGLPEEDGIDWIKSIRGVFWSGYSKYTGDYRGNLTFNIDRPWTEPILAQIMTHEAYPGHQAFYCRWDYLFKQGKLPLEASYYLINSPTNALFEGGPETALSFLGWDDPNEETPGITDNQKKQYQLARNYLDYQRMFTTNACYQYNLGQKTKEEVIAYLIEEGGITEIEANNAFRFFSDPVQKTYFPSYFYGRWMVGNSYKETPKEKRGEYFRILYDTPHTTKTFIKAIEELNGKKFDAFHTMGNYVSS
;
A
#
# COMPACT_ATOMS: atom_id res chain seq x y z
N MET A 1 -26.35 11.42 -3.56
CA MET A 1 -24.94 11.40 -3.13
C MET A 1 -24.89 11.43 -1.61
N LEU A 2 -24.16 10.50 -0.99
CA LEU A 2 -23.94 10.48 0.45
C LEU A 2 -22.97 11.61 0.83
N ARG A 3 -23.22 12.28 1.95
CA ARG A 3 -22.32 13.28 2.53
C ARG A 3 -22.25 13.07 4.04
N TRP A 4 -21.09 13.34 4.62
CA TRP A 4 -20.89 13.36 6.07
C TRP A 4 -20.95 14.76 6.67
N THR A 5 -20.81 15.78 5.82
CA THR A 5 -20.90 17.20 6.15
C THR A 5 -21.99 17.89 5.32
N ASP A 6 -22.22 19.20 5.53
CA ASP A 6 -23.02 19.99 4.59
C ASP A 6 -22.36 20.09 3.20
N ALA A 7 -23.13 20.47 2.18
CA ALA A 7 -22.66 20.47 0.81
C ALA A 7 -21.41 21.35 0.58
N PRO A 8 -21.37 22.62 1.05
CA PRO A 8 -20.17 23.45 0.93
C PRO A 8 -18.92 22.85 1.60
N THR A 9 -19.06 22.30 2.81
CA THR A 9 -17.93 21.71 3.54
C THR A 9 -17.38 20.49 2.82
N GLY A 10 -18.26 19.60 2.36
CA GLY A 10 -17.85 18.38 1.65
C GLY A 10 -17.16 18.68 0.32
N GLU A 11 -17.65 19.69 -0.41
CA GLU A 11 -17.04 20.14 -1.67
C GLU A 11 -15.64 20.75 -1.44
N LYS A 12 -15.46 21.54 -0.37
CA LYS A 12 -14.16 22.09 0.02
C LYS A 12 -13.12 21.00 0.34
N ILE A 13 -13.54 19.91 0.99
CA ILE A 13 -12.64 18.79 1.29
C ILE A 13 -12.06 18.20 0.00
N VAL A 14 -12.90 17.95 -1.01
CA VAL A 14 -12.44 17.39 -2.29
C VAL A 14 -11.63 18.42 -3.07
N ASP A 15 -12.04 19.70 -3.07
CA ASP A 15 -11.27 20.79 -3.70
C ASP A 15 -9.85 20.90 -3.10
N ILE A 16 -9.71 20.83 -1.77
CA ILE A 16 -8.39 20.83 -1.10
C ILE A 16 -7.50 19.70 -1.64
N VAL A 17 -8.04 18.49 -1.77
CA VAL A 17 -7.29 17.33 -2.28
C VAL A 17 -6.84 17.54 -3.73
N LEU A 18 -7.74 17.99 -4.60
CA LEU A 18 -7.44 18.22 -6.01
C LEU A 18 -6.47 19.40 -6.19
N SER A 19 -6.61 20.44 -5.39
CA SER A 19 -5.71 21.59 -5.35
C SER A 19 -4.31 21.20 -4.87
N LEU A 20 -4.19 20.35 -3.84
CA LEU A 20 -2.90 19.78 -3.40
C LEU A 20 -2.25 18.95 -4.51
N ASN A 21 -3.04 18.18 -5.26
CA ASN A 21 -2.55 17.44 -6.41
C ASN A 21 -2.02 18.38 -7.51
N GLU A 22 -2.74 19.44 -7.86
CA GLU A 22 -2.28 20.41 -8.86
C GLU A 22 -0.99 21.13 -8.44
N GLN A 23 -0.89 21.56 -7.17
CA GLN A 23 0.35 22.16 -6.65
C GLN A 23 1.51 21.18 -6.75
N THR A 24 1.28 19.92 -6.38
CA THR A 24 2.31 18.87 -6.45
C THR A 24 2.75 18.61 -7.90
N GLN A 25 1.81 18.53 -8.86
CA GLN A 25 2.15 18.38 -10.28
C GLN A 25 2.91 19.59 -10.83
N LYS A 26 2.53 20.80 -10.41
CA LYS A 26 3.22 22.04 -10.81
C LYS A 26 4.69 22.02 -10.36
N MET A 27 4.92 21.68 -9.09
CA MET A 27 6.24 21.71 -8.45
C MET A 27 7.13 20.52 -8.82
N TYR A 28 6.58 19.30 -8.85
CA TYR A 28 7.33 18.06 -8.90
C TYR A 28 6.95 17.13 -10.06
N LYS A 29 5.97 17.49 -10.89
CA LYS A 29 5.45 16.64 -11.99
C LYS A 29 4.93 15.27 -11.50
N GLN A 30 4.51 15.22 -10.24
CA GLN A 30 4.00 14.02 -9.58
C GLN A 30 2.50 14.14 -9.36
N GLU A 31 1.76 13.15 -9.84
CA GLU A 31 0.35 12.94 -9.50
C GLU A 31 0.27 12.28 -8.12
N VAL A 32 -0.56 12.83 -7.23
CA VAL A 32 -0.72 12.33 -5.85
C VAL A 32 -2.16 11.98 -5.51
N ALA A 33 -3.13 12.61 -6.17
CA ALA A 33 -4.52 12.16 -6.16
C ALA A 33 -4.71 11.21 -7.35
N THR A 34 -4.48 9.92 -7.13
CA THR A 34 -4.43 8.90 -8.20
C THR A 34 -5.81 8.41 -8.63
N ALA A 35 -6.85 8.78 -7.89
CA ALA A 35 -8.25 8.65 -8.30
C ALA A 35 -9.10 9.76 -7.68
N SER A 36 -10.11 10.21 -8.43
CA SER A 36 -11.23 11.04 -7.96
C SER A 36 -12.50 10.55 -8.64
N TYR A 37 -13.57 10.37 -7.88
CA TYR A 37 -14.84 9.82 -8.37
C TYR A 37 -15.94 10.88 -8.51
N SER A 38 -15.74 12.08 -7.97
CA SER A 38 -16.69 13.19 -8.06
C SER A 38 -16.34 14.15 -9.21
N ASP A 39 -17.32 14.97 -9.59
CA ASP A 39 -17.17 16.06 -10.57
C ASP A 39 -16.60 17.35 -9.94
N THR A 40 -16.14 17.30 -8.69
CA THR A 40 -15.52 18.46 -8.03
C THR A 40 -14.24 18.82 -8.77
N ALA A 41 -14.02 20.11 -9.01
CA ALA A 41 -12.79 20.64 -9.57
C ALA A 41 -11.97 21.35 -8.48
N SER A 42 -10.66 21.35 -8.66
CA SER A 42 -9.73 22.24 -7.97
C SER A 42 -10.07 23.71 -8.26
N SER A 43 -10.03 24.54 -7.22
CA SER A 43 -10.19 26.00 -7.35
C SER A 43 -9.10 26.79 -6.62
N LEU A 44 -8.36 26.16 -5.70
CA LEU A 44 -7.37 26.81 -4.84
C LEU A 44 -5.99 26.78 -5.52
N SER A 45 -5.47 27.96 -5.84
CA SER A 45 -4.26 28.13 -6.65
C SER A 45 -2.98 28.32 -5.83
N THR A 46 -3.09 28.49 -4.52
CA THR A 46 -1.97 28.76 -3.60
C THR A 46 -2.08 27.99 -2.29
N PHE A 47 -0.95 27.75 -1.60
CA PHE A 47 -0.96 27.12 -0.27
C PHE A 47 -1.69 27.96 0.79
N ASP A 48 -1.70 29.29 0.67
CA ASP A 48 -2.48 30.18 1.56
C ASP A 48 -4.00 30.01 1.38
N GLU A 49 -4.47 29.79 0.15
CA GLU A 49 -5.88 29.46 -0.13
C GLU A 49 -6.24 28.07 0.40
N ILE A 50 -5.36 27.08 0.19
CA ILE A 50 -5.51 25.73 0.76
C ILE A 50 -5.58 25.80 2.28
N GLY A 51 -4.68 26.54 2.92
CA GLY A 51 -4.63 26.73 4.37
C GLY A 51 -5.91 27.35 4.93
N ARG A 52 -6.41 28.43 4.31
CA ARG A 52 -7.69 29.04 4.71
C ARG A 52 -8.87 28.09 4.57
N SER A 53 -8.93 27.33 3.46
CA SER A 53 -9.99 26.33 3.26
C SER A 53 -9.91 25.21 4.29
N LEU A 54 -8.71 24.76 4.66
CA LEU A 54 -8.49 23.78 5.73
C LEU A 54 -9.00 24.30 7.08
N ASP A 55 -8.73 25.56 7.43
CA ASP A 55 -9.19 26.18 8.68
C ASP A 55 -10.74 26.25 8.74
N GLU A 56 -11.38 26.59 7.62
CA GLU A 56 -12.84 26.62 7.53
C GLU A 56 -13.45 25.22 7.69
N VAL A 57 -12.87 24.21 7.02
CA VAL A 57 -13.33 22.82 7.13
C VAL A 57 -13.12 22.29 8.54
N GLU A 58 -11.95 22.52 9.16
CA GLU A 58 -11.63 22.05 10.51
C GLU A 58 -12.64 22.56 11.54
N ASN A 59 -13.01 23.84 11.46
CA ASN A 59 -14.05 24.43 12.30
C ASN A 59 -15.43 23.78 12.06
N ALA A 60 -15.78 23.51 10.80
CA ALA A 60 -17.07 22.91 10.44
C ALA A 60 -17.22 21.45 10.90
N ILE A 61 -16.14 20.68 10.96
CA ILE A 61 -16.18 19.25 11.32
C ILE A 61 -15.99 18.95 12.82
N THR A 62 -15.71 19.98 13.63
CA THR A 62 -15.34 19.81 15.06
C THR A 62 -16.42 19.08 15.87
N THR A 63 -17.70 19.32 15.58
CA THR A 63 -18.83 18.71 16.30
C THR A 63 -19.28 17.35 15.76
N ILE A 64 -18.66 16.86 14.67
CA ILE A 64 -19.03 15.56 14.09
C ILE A 64 -18.46 14.44 14.95
N GLU A 65 -19.32 13.55 15.44
CA GLU A 65 -18.94 12.45 16.31
C GLU A 65 -18.76 11.11 15.57
N GLY A 66 -18.19 10.13 16.27
CA GLY A 66 -17.99 8.76 15.79
C GLY A 66 -17.00 8.67 14.62
N HIS A 67 -17.07 7.56 13.88
CA HIS A 67 -16.18 7.23 12.76
C HIS A 67 -16.01 8.38 11.76
N LYS A 68 -17.10 9.04 11.38
CA LYS A 68 -17.09 10.13 10.41
C LYS A 68 -16.22 11.29 10.88
N GLY A 69 -16.41 11.71 12.13
CA GLY A 69 -15.64 12.81 12.71
C GLY A 69 -14.16 12.46 12.87
N GLU A 70 -13.88 11.25 13.36
CA GLU A 70 -12.51 10.73 13.52
C GLU A 70 -11.78 10.71 12.18
N TYR A 71 -12.41 10.14 11.14
CA TYR A 71 -11.88 10.11 9.78
C TYR A 71 -11.61 11.52 9.25
N LEU A 72 -12.62 12.40 9.28
CA LEU A 72 -12.53 13.74 8.70
C LEU A 72 -11.41 14.58 9.35
N ARG A 73 -11.32 14.56 10.68
CA ARG A 73 -10.28 15.30 11.40
C ARG A 73 -8.89 14.77 11.08
N SER A 74 -8.71 13.45 11.05
CA SER A 74 -7.44 12.84 10.64
C SER A 74 -7.05 13.24 9.21
N MET A 75 -7.97 13.13 8.24
CA MET A 75 -7.71 13.49 6.85
C MET A 75 -7.33 14.97 6.70
N VAL A 76 -8.08 15.89 7.32
CA VAL A 76 -7.80 17.34 7.30
C VAL A 76 -6.44 17.65 7.91
N ASN A 77 -6.08 17.00 9.03
CA ASN A 77 -4.74 17.12 9.61
C ASN A 77 -3.65 16.63 8.65
N GLY A 78 -3.87 15.47 8.00
CA GLY A 78 -2.94 14.94 7.00
C GLY A 78 -2.74 15.87 5.82
N PHE A 79 -3.82 16.47 5.30
CA PHE A 79 -3.75 17.47 4.23
C PHE A 79 -2.96 18.71 4.63
N ARG A 80 -3.15 19.20 5.87
CA ARG A 80 -2.41 20.33 6.42
C ARG A 80 -0.91 20.03 6.46
N TYR A 81 -0.51 18.88 6.99
CA TYR A 81 0.90 18.50 7.05
C TYR A 81 1.51 18.21 5.68
N PHE A 82 0.72 17.66 4.74
CA PHE A 82 1.17 17.50 3.38
C PHE A 82 1.39 18.85 2.67
N ALA A 83 0.48 19.81 2.85
CA ALA A 83 0.64 21.19 2.36
C ALA A 83 1.92 21.84 2.91
N ARG A 84 2.16 21.73 4.23
CA ARG A 84 3.38 22.24 4.88
C ARG A 84 4.64 21.59 4.31
N SER A 85 4.63 20.28 4.08
CA SER A 85 5.75 19.56 3.47
C SER A 85 6.03 20.06 2.04
N LEU A 86 4.99 20.24 1.22
CA LEU A 86 5.14 20.76 -0.15
C LEU A 86 5.63 22.21 -0.17
N GLN A 87 5.18 23.04 0.77
CA GLN A 87 5.60 24.45 0.90
C GLN A 87 7.08 24.58 1.31
N GLY A 88 7.68 23.53 1.87
CA GLY A 88 9.06 23.54 2.36
C GLY A 88 9.19 24.03 3.80
N ASP A 89 8.11 24.00 4.58
CA ASP A 89 8.15 24.24 6.02
C ASP A 89 9.14 23.27 6.69
N GLN A 90 9.88 23.75 7.69
CA GLN A 90 10.85 22.94 8.44
C GLN A 90 10.12 22.10 9.51
N VAL A 91 9.40 21.08 9.06
CA VAL A 91 8.71 20.10 9.92
C VAL A 91 9.62 18.87 10.06
N ALA A 92 9.75 18.34 11.28
CA ALA A 92 10.52 17.14 11.52
C ALA A 92 9.90 15.93 10.77
N TYR A 93 10.73 15.02 10.26
CA TYR A 93 10.24 13.95 9.38
C TYR A 93 9.33 12.95 10.11
N ASP A 94 9.63 12.62 11.36
CA ASP A 94 8.77 11.83 12.24
C ASP A 94 7.41 12.51 12.48
N GLU A 95 7.40 13.84 12.66
CA GLU A 95 6.16 14.62 12.76
C GLU A 95 5.35 14.56 11.45
N LEU A 96 6.00 14.62 10.28
CA LEU A 96 5.34 14.43 8.98
C LEU A 96 4.71 13.03 8.89
N ILE A 97 5.43 11.97 9.25
CA ILE A 97 4.93 10.59 9.18
C ILE A 97 3.74 10.38 10.13
N ALA A 98 3.85 10.86 11.37
CA ALA A 98 2.81 10.73 12.37
C ALA A 98 1.51 11.47 11.99
N ASN A 99 1.60 12.60 11.28
CA ASN A 99 0.43 13.41 10.94
C ASN A 99 -0.14 13.12 9.54
N ILE A 100 0.71 12.83 8.55
CA ILE A 100 0.29 12.51 7.18
C ILE A 100 -0.21 11.07 7.09
N GLN A 101 0.48 10.11 7.69
CA GLN A 101 0.17 8.68 7.51
C GLN A 101 -0.42 8.03 8.77
N GLU A 102 -0.33 8.69 9.93
CA GLU A 102 -0.66 8.11 11.24
C GLU A 102 0.19 6.87 11.59
N LEU A 103 1.45 6.86 11.14
CA LEU A 103 2.37 5.74 11.31
C LEU A 103 3.46 6.06 12.35
N PRO A 104 4.05 5.03 12.99
CA PRO A 104 5.25 5.21 13.79
C PRO A 104 6.48 5.44 12.90
N SER A 105 7.61 5.78 13.53
CA SER A 105 8.90 6.00 12.86
C SER A 105 10.06 5.30 13.57
N ASP A 106 9.75 4.27 14.35
CA ASP A 106 10.76 3.46 15.03
C ASP A 106 11.55 2.63 14.02
N LEU A 107 12.85 2.46 14.30
CA LEU A 107 13.68 1.55 13.53
C LEU A 107 13.35 0.11 13.88
N ILE A 108 13.32 -0.73 12.85
CA ILE A 108 13.20 -2.18 12.96
C ILE A 108 14.48 -2.72 13.62
N THR A 109 14.31 -3.59 14.61
CA THR A 109 15.38 -4.13 15.45
C THR A 109 16.08 -5.33 14.82
N ASP A 110 17.30 -5.62 15.28
CA ASP A 110 18.08 -6.79 14.86
C ASP A 110 17.32 -8.11 15.10
N GLU A 111 16.56 -8.20 16.20
CA GLU A 111 15.73 -9.36 16.51
C GLU A 111 14.66 -9.58 15.44
N GLN A 112 14.00 -8.51 14.99
CA GLN A 112 13.02 -8.58 13.91
C GLN A 112 13.67 -9.00 12.59
N PHE A 113 14.85 -8.47 12.27
CA PHE A 113 15.60 -8.86 11.07
C PHE A 113 16.00 -10.35 11.08
N GLU A 114 16.54 -10.85 12.19
CA GLU A 114 16.91 -12.25 12.28
C GLU A 114 15.68 -13.16 12.16
N HIS A 115 14.55 -12.80 12.76
CA HIS A 115 13.31 -13.56 12.58
C HIS A 115 12.85 -13.62 11.11
N ALA A 116 12.85 -12.49 10.41
CA ALA A 116 12.45 -12.45 9.00
C ALA A 116 13.42 -13.27 8.11
N LYS A 117 14.72 -13.21 8.40
CA LYS A 117 15.75 -14.02 7.74
C LYS A 117 15.57 -15.51 7.98
N GLU A 118 15.22 -15.94 9.20
CA GLU A 118 14.89 -17.33 9.52
C GLU A 118 13.71 -17.84 8.68
N LEU A 119 12.65 -17.02 8.51
CA LEU A 119 11.50 -17.37 7.68
C LEU A 119 11.87 -17.57 6.20
N VAL A 120 12.76 -16.70 5.68
CA VAL A 120 13.29 -16.81 4.31
C VAL A 120 14.15 -18.07 4.16
N GLU A 121 15.12 -18.27 5.06
CA GLU A 121 16.01 -19.43 5.02
C GLU A 121 15.23 -20.75 5.14
N LYS A 122 14.23 -20.79 6.01
CA LYS A 122 13.36 -21.94 6.17
C LYS A 122 12.61 -22.25 4.87
N GLY A 123 11.96 -21.24 4.26
CA GLY A 123 11.22 -21.42 3.01
C GLY A 123 12.11 -21.93 1.87
N LEU A 124 13.31 -21.38 1.73
CA LEU A 124 14.31 -21.87 0.78
C LEU A 124 14.70 -23.33 1.03
N THR A 125 14.93 -23.68 2.29
CA THR A 125 15.33 -25.05 2.69
C THR A 125 14.20 -26.06 2.45
N ASP A 126 12.96 -25.70 2.78
CA ASP A 126 11.76 -26.51 2.59
C ASP A 126 11.48 -26.80 1.09
N LEU A 127 11.86 -25.87 0.21
CA LEU A 127 11.80 -26.04 -1.24
C LEU A 127 12.99 -26.84 -1.81
N GLY A 128 13.93 -27.25 -0.96
CA GLY A 128 15.02 -28.16 -1.33
C GLY A 128 16.34 -27.48 -1.68
N TYR A 129 16.42 -26.14 -1.67
CA TYR A 129 17.67 -25.41 -1.94
C TYR A 129 18.74 -25.70 -0.88
N LYS A 130 20.00 -25.79 -1.31
CA LYS A 130 21.16 -26.18 -0.48
C LYS A 130 22.24 -25.09 -0.48
N GLY A 131 23.15 -25.15 0.49
CA GLY A 131 24.24 -24.19 0.66
C GLY A 131 23.94 -23.12 1.71
N THR A 132 24.66 -22.01 1.63
CA THR A 132 24.41 -20.78 2.40
C THR A 132 23.08 -20.13 2.00
N VAL A 133 22.54 -19.24 2.84
CA VAL A 133 21.29 -18.50 2.53
C VAL A 133 21.37 -17.78 1.18
N ARG A 134 22.53 -17.18 0.89
CA ARG A 134 22.79 -16.50 -0.39
C ARG A 134 22.73 -17.46 -1.57
N GLU A 135 23.44 -18.59 -1.51
CA GLU A 135 23.43 -19.60 -2.58
C GLU A 135 22.02 -20.18 -2.80
N LYS A 136 21.28 -20.43 -1.71
CA LYS A 136 19.88 -20.87 -1.78
C LYS A 136 19.01 -19.85 -2.51
N ALA A 137 19.12 -18.57 -2.14
CA ALA A 137 18.33 -17.50 -2.74
C ALA A 137 18.68 -17.25 -4.21
N GLU A 138 19.97 -17.28 -4.58
CA GLU A 138 20.43 -17.16 -5.97
C GLU A 138 19.90 -18.32 -6.83
N ALA A 139 19.98 -19.56 -6.34
CA ALA A 139 19.43 -20.73 -7.03
C ALA A 139 17.91 -20.62 -7.20
N TRP A 140 17.19 -20.25 -6.13
CA TRP A 140 15.74 -20.05 -6.18
C TRP A 140 15.32 -18.98 -7.20
N ARG A 141 16.02 -17.84 -7.24
CA ARG A 141 15.74 -16.78 -8.22
C ARG A 141 16.05 -17.22 -9.64
N SER A 142 17.09 -18.01 -9.84
CA SER A 142 17.43 -18.57 -11.16
C SER A 142 16.38 -19.56 -11.64
N ASP A 143 15.93 -20.48 -10.78
CA ASP A 143 14.93 -21.51 -11.10
C ASP A 143 13.55 -20.95 -11.43
N THR A 144 13.24 -19.77 -10.90
CA THR A 144 11.92 -19.13 -11.01
C THR A 144 11.91 -17.93 -11.96
N LEU A 145 13.03 -17.67 -12.66
CA LEU A 145 13.21 -16.53 -13.55
C LEU A 145 12.26 -16.61 -14.76
N ILE A 146 11.67 -15.47 -15.11
CA ILE A 146 10.84 -15.30 -16.31
C ILE A 146 11.68 -14.62 -17.40
N ALA A 147 11.58 -15.10 -18.63
CA ALA A 147 12.18 -14.40 -19.76
C ALA A 147 11.53 -13.00 -19.93
N PRO A 148 12.31 -11.92 -20.20
CA PRO A 148 11.76 -10.57 -20.26
C PRO A 148 10.57 -10.38 -21.21
N ASP A 149 10.53 -11.12 -22.31
CA ASP A 149 9.46 -11.13 -23.31
C ASP A 149 8.22 -11.93 -22.89
N GLU A 150 8.32 -12.79 -21.87
CA GLU A 150 7.20 -13.57 -21.33
C GLU A 150 6.49 -12.87 -20.16
N VAL A 151 7.10 -11.85 -19.54
CA VAL A 151 6.58 -11.17 -18.33
C VAL A 151 5.12 -10.74 -18.49
N THR A 152 4.78 -10.08 -19.60
CA THR A 152 3.40 -9.63 -19.84
C THR A 152 2.42 -10.80 -20.02
N SER A 153 2.84 -11.89 -20.66
CA SER A 153 2.00 -13.07 -20.81
C SER A 153 1.73 -13.77 -19.48
N VAL A 154 2.74 -13.85 -18.60
CA VAL A 154 2.58 -14.41 -17.25
C VAL A 154 1.70 -13.49 -16.39
N ALA A 155 1.87 -12.17 -16.50
CA ALA A 155 1.04 -11.18 -15.83
C ALA A 155 -0.45 -11.31 -16.19
N GLU A 156 -0.78 -11.49 -17.48
CA GLU A 156 -2.17 -11.70 -17.93
C GLU A 156 -2.81 -12.95 -17.31
N ASN A 157 -2.06 -14.05 -17.19
CA ASN A 157 -2.55 -15.27 -16.52
C ASN A 157 -2.86 -15.04 -15.04
N PHE A 158 -2.04 -14.25 -14.33
CA PHE A 158 -2.33 -13.88 -12.95
C PHE A 158 -3.54 -12.98 -12.83
N ARG A 159 -3.71 -12.00 -13.73
CA ARG A 159 -4.88 -11.10 -13.74
C ARG A 159 -6.20 -11.88 -13.74
N GLU A 160 -6.33 -12.87 -14.61
CA GLU A 160 -7.57 -13.65 -14.73
C GLU A 160 -7.82 -14.48 -13.46
N LYS A 161 -6.83 -15.24 -13.02
CA LYS A 161 -6.94 -16.08 -11.82
C LYS A 161 -7.24 -15.27 -10.56
N SER A 162 -6.58 -14.12 -10.42
CA SER A 162 -6.75 -13.29 -9.24
C SER A 162 -8.12 -12.61 -9.24
N LYS A 163 -8.63 -12.15 -10.40
CA LYS A 163 -10.01 -11.64 -10.51
C LYS A 163 -11.05 -12.68 -10.10
N GLN A 164 -10.93 -13.92 -10.58
CA GLN A 164 -11.84 -15.02 -10.18
C GLN A 164 -11.76 -15.29 -8.67
N GLY A 165 -10.56 -15.29 -8.11
CA GLY A 165 -10.34 -15.44 -6.67
C GLY A 165 -10.95 -14.30 -5.85
N THR A 166 -10.82 -13.06 -6.32
CA THR A 166 -11.40 -11.88 -5.68
C THR A 166 -12.92 -11.96 -5.62
N LEU A 167 -13.57 -12.25 -6.75
CA LEU A 167 -15.03 -12.34 -6.84
C LEU A 167 -15.62 -13.48 -5.99
N SER A 168 -14.86 -14.55 -5.80
CA SER A 168 -15.32 -15.72 -5.02
C SER A 168 -15.05 -15.62 -3.52
N ARG A 169 -14.00 -14.91 -3.10
CA ARG A 169 -13.51 -14.97 -1.71
C ARG A 169 -13.40 -13.62 -0.99
N VAL A 170 -13.29 -12.52 -1.73
CA VAL A 170 -12.89 -11.23 -1.16
C VAL A 170 -14.04 -10.21 -1.23
N ILE A 171 -14.37 -9.72 -2.42
CA ILE A 171 -15.35 -8.65 -2.60
C ILE A 171 -15.97 -8.71 -4.00
N GLY A 172 -17.24 -8.33 -4.11
CA GLY A 172 -17.92 -8.19 -5.39
C GLY A 172 -17.55 -6.89 -6.10
N LEU A 173 -17.37 -6.96 -7.42
CA LEU A 173 -17.08 -5.84 -8.30
C LEU A 173 -18.19 -5.71 -9.37
N PRO A 174 -18.43 -4.50 -9.93
CA PRO A 174 -19.35 -4.32 -11.06
C PRO A 174 -18.93 -5.14 -12.29
N GLU A 175 -19.89 -5.46 -13.16
CA GLU A 175 -19.66 -6.28 -14.36
C GLU A 175 -18.69 -5.59 -15.33
N GLU A 176 -18.73 -4.26 -15.37
CA GLU A 176 -17.92 -3.39 -16.22
C GLU A 176 -16.47 -3.27 -15.73
N ASP A 177 -16.14 -3.77 -14.54
CA ASP A 177 -14.78 -3.78 -14.01
C ASP A 177 -13.79 -4.45 -14.97
N GLY A 178 -12.61 -3.86 -15.12
CA GLY A 178 -11.52 -4.53 -15.81
C GLY A 178 -10.26 -3.71 -16.00
N ILE A 179 -9.18 -4.43 -16.29
CA ILE A 179 -7.93 -3.84 -16.75
C ILE A 179 -7.92 -3.92 -18.28
N ASP A 180 -7.83 -2.78 -18.96
CA ASP A 180 -7.89 -2.71 -20.44
C ASP A 180 -6.62 -3.25 -21.09
N TRP A 181 -5.47 -3.01 -20.49
CA TRP A 181 -4.20 -3.55 -20.96
C TRP A 181 -3.14 -3.70 -19.86
N ILE A 182 -2.23 -4.64 -20.12
CA ILE A 182 -0.97 -4.81 -19.39
C ILE A 182 0.19 -4.59 -20.37
N LYS A 183 1.15 -3.72 -20.04
CA LYS A 183 2.30 -3.40 -20.91
C LYS A 183 3.63 -3.41 -20.15
N SER A 184 4.70 -3.64 -20.88
CA SER A 184 6.06 -3.45 -20.38
C SER A 184 6.56 -2.02 -20.60
N ILE A 185 7.43 -1.53 -19.71
CA ILE A 185 8.15 -0.26 -19.83
C ILE A 185 9.63 -0.43 -19.46
N ARG A 186 10.47 0.49 -19.93
CA ARG A 186 11.90 0.61 -19.59
C ARG A 186 12.23 2.04 -19.17
N GLY A 187 13.35 2.24 -18.50
CA GLY A 187 13.88 3.53 -18.05
C GLY A 187 13.24 4.07 -16.76
N VAL A 188 12.48 3.25 -16.03
CA VAL A 188 11.79 3.64 -14.79
C VAL A 188 12.42 2.99 -13.56
N PHE A 189 12.20 3.58 -12.38
CA PHE A 189 12.78 3.11 -11.11
C PHE A 189 11.81 2.29 -10.26
N TRP A 190 10.52 2.28 -10.60
CA TRP A 190 9.48 1.48 -9.96
C TRP A 190 9.29 0.14 -10.67
N SER A 191 8.51 -0.76 -10.07
CA SER A 191 8.38 -2.16 -10.55
C SER A 191 7.10 -2.41 -11.34
N GLY A 192 5.95 -2.23 -10.69
CA GLY A 192 4.63 -2.18 -11.30
C GLY A 192 4.05 -0.78 -11.11
N TYR A 193 3.08 -0.43 -11.94
CA TYR A 193 2.26 0.76 -11.75
C TYR A 193 0.85 0.50 -12.27
N SER A 194 -0.12 0.60 -11.37
CA SER A 194 -1.55 0.62 -11.68
C SER A 194 -2.06 2.04 -11.87
N LYS A 195 -2.73 2.27 -12.99
CA LYS A 195 -3.43 3.52 -13.28
C LYS A 195 -4.93 3.26 -13.41
N TYR A 196 -5.71 3.80 -12.50
CA TYR A 196 -7.16 3.87 -12.65
C TYR A 196 -7.53 4.92 -13.68
N THR A 197 -8.44 4.58 -14.60
CA THR A 197 -8.87 5.48 -15.68
C THR A 197 -10.32 5.94 -15.55
N GLY A 198 -10.99 5.59 -14.44
CA GLY A 198 -12.40 5.86 -14.24
C GLY A 198 -13.30 4.77 -14.82
N ASP A 199 -14.58 4.82 -14.48
CA ASP A 199 -15.62 3.90 -14.98
C ASP A 199 -15.27 2.43 -14.80
N TYR A 200 -14.69 2.11 -13.64
CA TYR A 200 -14.28 0.76 -13.24
C TYR A 200 -13.12 0.19 -14.08
N ARG A 201 -12.47 1.02 -14.91
CA ARG A 201 -11.37 0.63 -15.80
C ARG A 201 -10.02 1.05 -15.25
N GLY A 202 -9.00 0.24 -15.53
CA GLY A 202 -7.61 0.55 -15.19
C GLY A 202 -6.61 -0.06 -16.17
N ASN A 203 -5.34 0.27 -15.98
CA ASN A 203 -4.23 -0.16 -16.83
C ASN A 203 -3.00 -0.48 -15.99
N LEU A 204 -2.20 -1.47 -16.42
CA LEU A 204 -0.99 -1.86 -15.71
C LEU A 204 0.26 -1.73 -16.58
N THR A 205 1.33 -1.23 -15.97
CA THR A 205 2.64 -1.18 -16.59
C THR A 205 3.70 -1.85 -15.72
N PHE A 206 4.63 -2.60 -16.33
CA PHE A 206 5.70 -3.33 -15.65
C PHE A 206 7.09 -2.96 -16.17
N ASN A 207 7.99 -2.62 -15.26
CA ASN A 207 9.38 -2.35 -15.59
C ASN A 207 10.13 -3.64 -15.92
N ILE A 208 10.57 -3.78 -17.17
CA ILE A 208 11.32 -4.96 -17.66
C ILE A 208 12.84 -4.73 -17.73
N ASP A 209 13.35 -3.69 -17.08
CA ASP A 209 14.80 -3.51 -16.86
C ASP A 209 15.32 -4.28 -15.65
N ARG A 210 14.42 -4.81 -14.81
CA ARG A 210 14.76 -5.70 -13.70
C ARG A 210 14.39 -7.16 -14.02
N PRO A 211 15.14 -8.14 -13.49
CA PRO A 211 14.77 -9.55 -13.62
C PRO A 211 13.49 -9.83 -12.81
N TRP A 212 12.55 -10.54 -13.42
CA TRP A 212 11.31 -10.98 -12.78
C TRP A 212 11.36 -12.47 -12.49
N THR A 213 10.92 -12.87 -11.31
CA THR A 213 10.61 -14.28 -11.01
C THR A 213 9.10 -14.47 -10.94
N GLU A 214 8.61 -15.64 -11.30
CA GLU A 214 7.16 -15.93 -11.29
C GLU A 214 6.51 -15.73 -9.91
N PRO A 215 7.12 -16.17 -8.79
CA PRO A 215 6.54 -15.95 -7.47
C PRO A 215 6.47 -14.47 -7.05
N ILE A 216 7.46 -13.66 -7.46
CA ILE A 216 7.47 -12.22 -7.18
C ILE A 216 6.46 -11.50 -8.09
N LEU A 217 6.37 -11.90 -9.36
CA LEU A 217 5.36 -11.35 -10.26
C LEU A 217 3.94 -11.67 -9.78
N ALA A 218 3.70 -12.83 -9.16
CA ALA A 218 2.42 -13.15 -8.53
C ALA A 218 2.04 -12.12 -7.45
N GLN A 219 2.97 -11.80 -6.55
CA GLN A 219 2.78 -10.78 -5.49
C GLN A 219 2.43 -9.42 -6.10
N ILE A 220 3.24 -8.95 -7.06
CA ILE A 220 3.01 -7.64 -7.69
C ILE A 220 1.71 -7.63 -8.50
N MET A 221 1.36 -8.71 -9.19
CA MET A 221 0.10 -8.79 -9.92
C MET A 221 -1.12 -8.72 -8.99
N THR A 222 -1.08 -9.41 -7.85
CA THR A 222 -2.18 -9.29 -6.87
C THR A 222 -2.25 -7.92 -6.22
N HIS A 223 -1.10 -7.26 -6.04
CA HIS A 223 -0.99 -5.90 -5.52
C HIS A 223 -1.57 -4.86 -6.49
N GLU A 224 -1.16 -4.89 -7.76
CA GLU A 224 -1.57 -3.88 -8.75
C GLU A 224 -2.97 -4.13 -9.32
N ALA A 225 -3.34 -5.41 -9.48
CA ALA A 225 -4.63 -5.83 -10.02
C ALA A 225 -5.62 -6.20 -8.89
N TYR A 226 -5.91 -7.50 -8.77
CA TYR A 226 -6.94 -8.04 -7.90
C TYR A 226 -6.33 -8.96 -6.84
N PRO A 227 -6.81 -8.94 -5.58
CA PRO A 227 -7.75 -7.97 -5.01
C PRO A 227 -7.12 -6.62 -4.63
N GLY A 228 -5.93 -6.27 -5.12
CA GLY A 228 -5.24 -5.02 -4.78
C GLY A 228 -5.83 -3.75 -5.41
N HIS A 229 -4.98 -2.86 -5.93
CA HIS A 229 -5.35 -1.50 -6.31
C HIS A 229 -6.55 -1.40 -7.24
N GLN A 230 -6.61 -2.20 -8.31
CA GLN A 230 -7.75 -2.17 -9.23
C GLN A 230 -9.06 -2.46 -8.50
N ALA A 231 -9.08 -3.42 -7.57
CA ALA A 231 -10.29 -3.74 -6.81
C ALA A 231 -10.67 -2.60 -5.85
N PHE A 232 -9.70 -1.95 -5.19
CA PHE A 232 -9.96 -0.77 -4.35
C PHE A 232 -10.58 0.38 -5.14
N TYR A 233 -9.93 0.80 -6.23
CA TYR A 233 -10.41 1.90 -7.05
C TYR A 233 -11.81 1.63 -7.60
N CYS A 234 -11.99 0.45 -8.19
CA CYS A 234 -13.25 0.02 -8.76
C CYS A 234 -14.37 -0.04 -7.71
N ARG A 235 -14.07 -0.59 -6.52
CA ARG A 235 -15.06 -0.71 -5.46
C ARG A 235 -15.48 0.65 -4.91
N TRP A 236 -14.55 1.58 -4.73
CA TRP A 236 -14.87 2.92 -4.24
C TRP A 236 -15.64 3.74 -5.27
N ASP A 237 -15.27 3.72 -6.55
CA ASP A 237 -16.06 4.33 -7.63
C ASP A 237 -17.49 3.74 -7.65
N TYR A 238 -17.60 2.40 -7.53
CA TYR A 238 -18.88 1.73 -7.51
C TYR A 238 -19.75 2.20 -6.35
N LEU A 239 -19.20 2.20 -5.12
CA LEU A 239 -19.92 2.66 -3.95
C LEU A 239 -20.29 4.15 -4.03
N PHE A 240 -19.43 4.99 -4.61
CA PHE A 240 -19.73 6.41 -4.81
C PHE A 240 -20.92 6.60 -5.76
N LYS A 241 -20.90 5.95 -6.93
CA LYS A 241 -22.01 5.97 -7.91
C LYS A 241 -23.32 5.40 -7.34
N GLN A 242 -23.24 4.42 -6.43
CA GLN A 242 -24.40 3.89 -5.71
C GLN A 242 -24.87 4.77 -4.52
N GLY A 243 -24.19 5.89 -4.24
CA GLY A 243 -24.51 6.76 -3.11
C GLY A 243 -24.22 6.14 -1.74
N LYS A 244 -23.24 5.25 -1.66
CA LYS A 244 -22.80 4.52 -0.45
C LYS A 244 -21.42 4.94 0.05
N LEU A 245 -20.59 5.54 -0.81
CA LEU A 245 -19.36 6.23 -0.41
C LEU A 245 -19.66 7.73 -0.24
N PRO A 246 -19.23 8.38 0.85
CA PRO A 246 -19.44 9.83 1.04
C PRO A 246 -18.58 10.65 0.07
N LEU A 247 -19.05 11.86 -0.30
CA LEU A 247 -18.27 12.83 -1.08
C LEU A 247 -16.90 13.11 -0.45
N GLU A 248 -16.83 13.20 0.88
CA GLU A 248 -15.61 13.53 1.61
C GLU A 248 -14.52 12.44 1.52
N ALA A 249 -14.83 11.27 0.95
CA ALA A 249 -13.90 10.18 0.69
C ALA A 249 -13.91 9.75 -0.80
N SER A 250 -14.41 10.59 -1.72
CA SER A 250 -14.55 10.25 -3.13
C SER A 250 -13.25 10.37 -3.93
N TYR A 251 -12.11 10.03 -3.34
CA TYR A 251 -10.77 10.14 -3.93
C TYR A 251 -9.80 9.15 -3.27
N TYR A 252 -8.63 8.96 -3.88
CA TYR A 252 -7.47 8.39 -3.20
C TYR A 252 -6.26 9.33 -3.34
N LEU A 253 -5.59 9.63 -2.22
CA LEU A 253 -4.43 10.51 -2.10
C LEU A 253 -3.29 9.79 -1.38
N ILE A 254 -2.11 9.66 -2.00
CA ILE A 254 -1.00 8.85 -1.47
C ILE A 254 -0.33 9.41 -0.20
N ASN A 255 -0.39 10.72 0.02
CA ASN A 255 0.10 11.36 1.25
C ASN A 255 -1.08 11.72 2.14
N SER A 256 -1.76 10.69 2.65
CA SER A 256 -2.91 10.85 3.53
C SER A 256 -3.02 9.72 4.56
N PRO A 257 -3.79 9.90 5.65
CA PRO A 257 -3.94 8.87 6.67
C PRO A 257 -4.62 7.58 6.19
N THR A 258 -5.24 7.59 5.01
CA THR A 258 -5.85 6.40 4.39
C THR A 258 -4.79 5.51 3.72
N ASN A 259 -3.64 6.06 3.39
CA ASN A 259 -2.71 5.47 2.45
C ASN A 259 -2.06 4.17 2.96
N ALA A 260 -1.77 4.04 4.26
CA ALA A 260 -1.30 2.78 4.83
C ALA A 260 -2.29 1.62 4.62
N LEU A 261 -3.60 1.88 4.65
CA LEU A 261 -4.60 0.86 4.33
C LEU A 261 -4.63 0.56 2.83
N PHE A 262 -4.53 1.60 2.01
CA PHE A 262 -4.63 1.49 0.56
C PHE A 262 -3.39 0.83 -0.09
N GLU A 263 -2.22 0.85 0.56
CA GLU A 263 -1.05 0.02 0.22
C GLU A 263 -1.07 -1.34 0.95
N GLY A 264 -1.54 -1.37 2.20
CA GLY A 264 -1.57 -2.60 3.00
C GLY A 264 -2.49 -3.69 2.46
N GLY A 265 -3.64 -3.30 1.91
CA GLY A 265 -4.55 -4.19 1.18
C GLY A 265 -3.85 -4.90 0.03
N PRO A 266 -3.34 -4.15 -0.98
CA PRO A 266 -2.49 -4.66 -2.06
C PRO A 266 -1.30 -5.51 -1.61
N GLU A 267 -0.54 -5.07 -0.61
CA GLU A 267 0.59 -5.82 -0.06
C GLU A 267 0.17 -7.14 0.64
N THR A 268 -1.12 -7.31 0.97
CA THR A 268 -1.69 -8.53 1.57
C THR A 268 -2.56 -9.33 0.59
N ALA A 269 -2.75 -8.81 -0.63
CA ALA A 269 -3.75 -9.28 -1.59
C ALA A 269 -3.61 -10.77 -1.93
N LEU A 270 -2.39 -11.27 -2.08
CA LEU A 270 -2.13 -12.68 -2.36
C LEU A 270 -2.63 -13.60 -1.24
N SER A 271 -2.51 -13.18 0.01
CA SER A 271 -2.99 -13.95 1.18
C SER A 271 -4.51 -13.97 1.31
N PHE A 272 -5.21 -12.92 0.83
CA PHE A 272 -6.68 -12.95 0.75
C PHE A 272 -7.19 -14.03 -0.20
N LEU A 273 -6.43 -14.27 -1.28
CA LEU A 273 -6.70 -15.34 -2.22
C LEU A 273 -6.33 -16.73 -1.68
N GLY A 274 -5.61 -16.82 -0.56
CA GLY A 274 -5.10 -18.08 0.01
C GLY A 274 -3.94 -18.68 -0.79
N TRP A 275 -3.30 -17.88 -1.64
CA TRP A 275 -2.28 -18.36 -2.58
C TRP A 275 -0.93 -18.61 -1.90
N ASP A 276 -0.74 -18.25 -0.64
CA ASP A 276 0.48 -18.48 0.15
C ASP A 276 0.24 -19.33 1.42
N ASP A 277 -0.92 -20.00 1.51
CA ASP A 277 -1.23 -20.94 2.60
C ASP A 277 -1.51 -22.35 2.03
N PRO A 278 -0.54 -23.28 2.12
CA PRO A 278 -0.74 -24.68 1.69
C PRO A 278 -1.94 -25.39 2.32
N ASN A 279 -2.47 -24.90 3.45
CA ASN A 279 -3.64 -25.48 4.12
C ASN A 279 -4.96 -24.91 3.61
N GLU A 280 -4.92 -23.90 2.74
CA GLU A 280 -6.10 -23.26 2.18
C GLU A 280 -6.34 -23.77 0.76
N GLU A 281 -7.52 -24.35 0.49
CA GLU A 281 -7.86 -24.81 -0.85
C GLU A 281 -8.08 -23.60 -1.78
N THR A 282 -7.31 -23.56 -2.87
CA THR A 282 -7.37 -22.49 -3.88
C THR A 282 -7.34 -23.10 -5.27
N PRO A 283 -8.45 -22.99 -6.04
CA PRO A 283 -8.53 -23.55 -7.38
C PRO A 283 -7.39 -23.05 -8.28
N GLY A 284 -6.71 -23.98 -8.96
CA GLY A 284 -5.69 -23.66 -9.96
C GLY A 284 -4.33 -23.22 -9.40
N ILE A 285 -4.11 -23.31 -8.09
CA ILE A 285 -2.82 -23.05 -7.43
C ILE A 285 -2.42 -24.28 -6.60
N THR A 286 -1.29 -24.89 -6.95
CA THR A 286 -0.76 -26.09 -6.28
C THR A 286 -0.09 -25.76 -4.95
N ASP A 287 0.03 -26.73 -4.05
CA ASP A 287 0.73 -26.54 -2.77
C ASP A 287 2.20 -26.17 -2.94
N ASN A 288 2.85 -26.65 -4.01
CA ASN A 288 4.21 -26.24 -4.33
C ASN A 288 4.26 -24.75 -4.73
N GLN A 289 3.34 -24.27 -5.57
CA GLN A 289 3.23 -22.85 -5.88
C GLN A 289 2.95 -22.02 -4.63
N LYS A 290 2.10 -22.49 -3.71
CA LYS A 290 1.83 -21.77 -2.47
C LYS A 290 3.07 -21.60 -1.61
N LYS A 291 3.91 -22.63 -1.50
CA LYS A 291 5.21 -22.53 -0.82
C LYS A 291 6.14 -21.51 -1.50
N GLN A 292 6.14 -21.49 -2.84
CA GLN A 292 6.91 -20.50 -3.63
C GLN A 292 6.41 -19.07 -3.36
N TYR A 293 5.09 -18.84 -3.36
CA TYR A 293 4.50 -17.52 -3.11
C TYR A 293 4.67 -17.07 -1.65
N GLN A 294 4.59 -18.01 -0.70
CA GLN A 294 4.90 -17.75 0.71
C GLN A 294 6.37 -17.34 0.91
N LEU A 295 7.30 -18.04 0.27
CA LEU A 295 8.72 -17.66 0.28
C LEU A 295 8.91 -16.28 -0.35
N ALA A 296 8.31 -16.02 -1.51
CA ALA A 296 8.38 -14.72 -2.18
C ALA A 296 7.89 -13.58 -1.28
N ARG A 297 6.77 -13.79 -0.56
CA ARG A 297 6.24 -12.84 0.42
C ARG A 297 7.25 -12.57 1.54
N ASN A 298 7.75 -13.62 2.19
CA ASN A 298 8.72 -13.48 3.27
C ASN A 298 10.02 -12.78 2.80
N TYR A 299 10.45 -13.05 1.57
CA TYR A 299 11.64 -12.43 0.97
C TYR A 299 11.42 -10.94 0.71
N LEU A 300 10.25 -10.56 0.16
CA LEU A 300 9.87 -9.15 -0.03
C LEU A 300 9.71 -8.42 1.31
N ASP A 301 9.04 -9.04 2.29
CA ASP A 301 8.88 -8.51 3.65
C ASP A 301 10.27 -8.23 4.27
N TYR A 302 11.21 -9.19 4.15
CA TYR A 302 12.59 -9.03 4.62
C TYR A 302 13.35 -7.88 3.94
N GLN A 303 13.32 -7.78 2.61
CA GLN A 303 13.95 -6.66 1.89
C GLN A 303 13.29 -5.31 2.24
N ARG A 304 11.96 -5.30 2.41
CA ARG A 304 11.21 -4.10 2.76
C ARG A 304 11.67 -3.54 4.12
N MET A 305 11.95 -4.40 5.10
CA MET A 305 12.48 -3.99 6.41
C MET A 305 13.76 -3.14 6.28
N PHE A 306 14.73 -3.58 5.46
CA PHE A 306 15.95 -2.80 5.21
C PHE A 306 15.64 -1.46 4.55
N THR A 307 14.78 -1.46 3.53
CA THR A 307 14.43 -0.21 2.83
C THR A 307 13.67 0.78 3.71
N THR A 308 12.85 0.29 4.65
CA THR A 308 12.14 1.13 5.62
C THR A 308 13.11 1.73 6.64
N ASN A 309 14.04 0.94 7.17
CA ASN A 309 15.09 1.48 8.04
C ASN A 309 15.98 2.49 7.31
N ALA A 310 16.36 2.23 6.06
CA ALA A 310 17.12 3.18 5.25
C ALA A 310 16.36 4.49 5.01
N CYS A 311 15.05 4.40 4.74
CA CYS A 311 14.16 5.56 4.61
C CYS A 311 14.19 6.43 5.87
N TYR A 312 14.03 5.84 7.05
CA TYR A 312 14.09 6.57 8.32
C TYR A 312 15.48 7.11 8.63
N GLN A 313 16.52 6.29 8.50
CA GLN A 313 17.91 6.70 8.76
C GLN A 313 18.31 7.91 7.90
N TYR A 314 17.91 7.92 6.62
CA TYR A 314 18.18 9.06 5.74
C TYR A 314 17.35 10.30 6.11
N ASN A 315 16.02 10.17 6.18
CA ASN A 315 15.14 11.33 6.35
C ASN A 315 15.16 11.93 7.77
N LEU A 316 15.61 11.17 8.78
CA LEU A 316 15.90 11.66 10.14
C LEU A 316 17.31 12.27 10.27
N GLY A 317 18.10 12.29 9.19
CA GLY A 317 19.46 12.84 9.19
C GLY A 317 20.48 12.00 9.94
N GLN A 318 20.20 10.71 10.17
CA GLN A 318 21.08 9.79 10.89
C GLN A 318 22.17 9.19 10.00
N LYS A 319 21.90 9.03 8.70
CA LYS A 319 22.85 8.52 7.70
C LYS A 319 22.80 9.32 6.41
N THR A 320 23.95 9.42 5.75
CA THR A 320 24.13 9.98 4.40
C THR A 320 23.59 9.03 3.33
N LYS A 321 23.49 9.52 2.08
CA LYS A 321 23.11 8.71 0.93
C LYS A 321 24.03 7.50 0.75
N GLU A 322 25.34 7.73 0.86
CA GLU A 322 26.36 6.71 0.65
C GLU A 322 26.25 5.61 1.72
N GLU A 323 26.04 5.99 2.97
CA GLU A 323 25.87 5.05 4.08
C GLU A 323 24.58 4.23 3.97
N VAL A 324 23.46 4.82 3.54
CA VAL A 324 22.22 4.05 3.35
C VAL A 324 22.30 3.11 2.15
N ILE A 325 22.95 3.51 1.05
CA ILE A 325 23.15 2.63 -0.11
C ILE A 325 24.04 1.44 0.29
N ALA A 326 25.14 1.70 1.00
CA ALA A 326 26.02 0.64 1.52
C ALA A 326 25.25 -0.33 2.43
N TYR A 327 24.46 0.20 3.39
CA TYR A 327 23.61 -0.59 4.27
C TYR A 327 22.65 -1.52 3.51
N LEU A 328 21.96 -1.01 2.48
CA LEU A 328 21.03 -1.82 1.68
C LEU A 328 21.73 -2.96 0.93
N ILE A 329 22.95 -2.72 0.43
CA ILE A 329 23.70 -3.71 -0.35
C ILE A 329 24.35 -4.75 0.58
N GLU A 330 25.09 -4.30 1.59
CA GLU A 330 25.92 -5.14 2.44
C GLU A 330 25.10 -5.95 3.45
N GLU A 331 24.08 -5.34 4.04
CA GLU A 331 23.25 -6.00 5.06
C GLU A 331 21.93 -6.50 4.49
N GLY A 332 21.31 -5.74 3.57
CA GLY A 332 20.00 -6.08 2.99
C GLY A 332 20.03 -7.06 1.83
N GLY A 333 21.22 -7.39 1.29
CA GLY A 333 21.34 -8.25 0.11
C GLY A 333 20.63 -7.69 -1.13
N ILE A 334 20.44 -6.37 -1.18
CA ILE A 334 19.78 -5.65 -2.28
C ILE A 334 20.83 -5.31 -3.33
N THR A 335 20.48 -5.45 -4.62
CA THR A 335 21.42 -5.09 -5.69
C THR A 335 21.68 -3.58 -5.71
N GLU A 336 22.83 -3.14 -6.23
CA GLU A 336 23.16 -1.71 -6.31
C GLU A 336 22.10 -0.89 -7.07
N ILE A 337 21.55 -1.45 -8.15
CA ILE A 337 20.48 -0.82 -8.93
C ILE A 337 19.22 -0.67 -8.08
N GLU A 338 18.79 -1.71 -7.38
CA GLU A 338 17.60 -1.69 -6.53
C GLU A 338 17.80 -0.77 -5.31
N ALA A 339 18.99 -0.74 -4.71
CA ALA A 339 19.32 0.15 -3.60
C ALA A 339 19.25 1.63 -4.02
N ASN A 340 19.78 1.97 -5.20
CA ASN A 340 19.67 3.31 -5.76
C ASN A 340 18.22 3.68 -6.12
N ASN A 341 17.44 2.73 -6.65
CA ASN A 341 16.03 2.97 -6.95
C ASN A 341 15.19 3.16 -5.68
N ALA A 342 15.43 2.37 -4.64
CA ALA A 342 14.81 2.54 -3.33
C ALA A 342 15.18 3.92 -2.74
N PHE A 343 16.45 4.29 -2.79
CA PHE A 343 16.91 5.61 -2.36
C PHE A 343 16.19 6.74 -3.10
N ARG A 344 16.12 6.69 -4.43
CA ARG A 344 15.39 7.70 -5.23
C ARG A 344 13.95 7.86 -4.76
N PHE A 345 13.26 6.77 -4.46
CA PHE A 345 11.89 6.80 -3.95
C PHE A 345 11.83 7.44 -2.56
N PHE A 346 12.52 6.89 -1.56
CA PHE A 346 12.37 7.39 -0.19
C PHE A 346 13.09 8.72 0.09
N SER A 347 13.89 9.22 -0.85
CA SER A 347 14.49 10.56 -0.81
C SER A 347 13.70 11.61 -1.59
N ASP A 348 12.70 11.20 -2.36
CA ASP A 348 11.89 12.11 -3.18
C ASP A 348 11.11 13.11 -2.30
N PRO A 349 11.04 14.40 -2.67
CA PRO A 349 10.38 15.42 -1.86
C PRO A 349 8.90 15.15 -1.58
N VAL A 350 8.22 14.38 -2.43
CA VAL A 350 6.81 14.01 -2.31
C VAL A 350 6.66 12.59 -1.78
N GLN A 351 7.44 11.64 -2.33
CA GLN A 351 7.23 10.22 -2.05
C GLN A 351 7.90 9.74 -0.75
N LYS A 352 8.80 10.52 -0.13
CA LYS A 352 9.45 10.16 1.15
C LYS A 352 8.46 9.86 2.28
N THR A 353 7.30 10.53 2.32
CA THR A 353 6.26 10.29 3.34
C THR A 353 5.29 9.18 2.94
N TYR A 354 5.29 8.82 1.66
CA TYR A 354 4.51 7.72 1.11
C TYR A 354 5.21 6.37 1.35
N PHE A 355 6.53 6.31 1.21
CA PHE A 355 7.30 5.07 1.24
C PHE A 355 7.09 4.16 2.48
N PRO A 356 7.00 4.67 3.72
CA PRO A 356 6.80 3.79 4.89
C PRO A 356 5.44 3.06 4.91
N SER A 357 4.45 3.56 4.17
CA SER A 357 3.10 2.99 4.14
C SER A 357 3.06 1.57 3.59
N TYR A 358 3.95 1.22 2.65
CA TYR A 358 4.07 -0.15 2.15
C TYR A 358 4.37 -1.14 3.28
N PHE A 359 5.35 -0.81 4.13
CA PHE A 359 5.74 -1.68 5.22
C PHE A 359 4.68 -1.74 6.33
N TYR A 360 4.26 -0.58 6.84
CA TYR A 360 3.32 -0.57 7.95
C TYR A 360 1.92 -1.01 7.54
N GLY A 361 1.50 -0.69 6.31
CA GLY A 361 0.27 -1.17 5.72
C GLY A 361 0.27 -2.69 5.59
N ARG A 362 1.35 -3.28 5.06
CA ARG A 362 1.54 -4.73 4.95
C ARG A 362 1.34 -5.44 6.30
N TRP A 363 1.90 -4.90 7.38
CA TRP A 363 1.74 -5.48 8.72
C TRP A 363 0.35 -5.21 9.30
N MET A 364 -0.17 -3.99 9.22
CA MET A 364 -1.50 -3.64 9.72
C MET A 364 -2.60 -4.48 9.07
N VAL A 365 -2.58 -4.62 7.75
CA VAL A 365 -3.59 -5.39 7.02
C VAL A 365 -3.31 -6.90 7.13
N GLY A 366 -2.04 -7.32 7.04
CA GLY A 366 -1.65 -8.71 7.20
C GLY A 366 -1.99 -9.30 8.56
N ASN A 367 -1.66 -8.59 9.65
CA ASN A 367 -1.96 -9.00 11.02
C ASN A 367 -3.47 -9.01 11.25
N SER A 368 -4.19 -7.96 10.83
CA SER A 368 -5.65 -7.93 10.99
C SER A 368 -6.34 -9.09 10.25
N TYR A 369 -5.89 -9.45 9.04
CA TYR A 369 -6.42 -10.59 8.30
C TYR A 369 -6.11 -11.92 9.00
N LYS A 370 -4.87 -12.09 9.47
CA LYS A 370 -4.42 -13.32 10.16
C LYS A 370 -5.17 -13.53 11.48
N GLU A 371 -5.41 -12.46 12.23
CA GLU A 371 -6.10 -12.52 13.51
C GLU A 371 -7.61 -12.61 13.39
N THR A 372 -8.18 -12.22 12.25
CA THR A 372 -9.62 -12.28 12.02
C THR A 372 -10.05 -13.73 11.76
N PRO A 373 -10.97 -14.28 12.57
CA PRO A 373 -11.52 -15.62 12.37
C PRO A 373 -12.14 -15.79 10.98
N LYS A 374 -12.06 -17.00 10.41
CA LYS A 374 -12.53 -17.28 9.02
C LYS A 374 -14.00 -16.90 8.82
N GLU A 375 -14.84 -17.13 9.82
CA GLU A 375 -16.27 -16.79 9.80
C GLU A 375 -16.55 -15.27 9.80
N LYS A 376 -15.60 -14.45 10.23
CA LYS A 376 -15.68 -12.98 10.21
C LYS A 376 -15.03 -12.34 8.98
N ARG A 377 -14.36 -13.12 8.11
CA ARG A 377 -13.64 -12.59 6.92
C ARG A 377 -14.54 -11.80 5.97
N GLY A 378 -15.81 -12.18 5.81
CA GLY A 378 -16.76 -11.41 5.00
C GLY A 378 -17.10 -10.03 5.55
N GLU A 379 -17.03 -9.83 6.87
CA GLU A 379 -17.17 -8.50 7.49
C GLU A 379 -15.86 -7.73 7.43
N TYR A 380 -14.73 -8.39 7.67
CA TYR A 380 -13.40 -7.80 7.49
C TYR A 380 -13.21 -7.20 6.10
N PHE A 381 -13.58 -7.91 5.04
CA PHE A 381 -13.46 -7.37 3.68
C PHE A 381 -14.40 -6.19 3.43
N ARG A 382 -15.57 -6.12 4.08
CA ARG A 382 -16.43 -4.93 4.01
C ARG A 382 -15.83 -3.75 4.77
N ILE A 383 -15.20 -3.99 5.92
CA ILE A 383 -14.43 -2.95 6.63
C ILE A 383 -13.31 -2.43 5.73
N LEU A 384 -12.55 -3.33 5.10
CA LEU A 384 -11.41 -2.96 4.26
C LEU A 384 -11.80 -2.26 2.95
N TYR A 385 -12.79 -2.77 2.22
CA TYR A 385 -13.12 -2.29 0.87
C TYR A 385 -14.34 -1.37 0.79
N ASP A 386 -15.31 -1.48 1.71
CA ASP A 386 -16.56 -0.70 1.63
C ASP A 386 -16.57 0.57 2.50
N THR A 387 -15.66 0.65 3.48
CA THR A 387 -15.64 1.73 4.45
C THR A 387 -14.35 2.54 4.30
N PRO A 388 -14.43 3.86 4.07
CA PRO A 388 -13.23 4.69 4.05
C PRO A 388 -12.69 4.84 5.48
N HIS A 389 -11.42 4.48 5.64
CA HIS A 389 -10.70 4.46 6.90
C HIS A 389 -9.35 5.15 6.78
N THR A 390 -9.00 5.92 7.82
CA THR A 390 -7.59 6.20 8.13
C THR A 390 -6.96 5.02 8.87
N THR A 391 -5.63 4.99 8.97
CA THR A 391 -4.87 4.02 9.80
C THR A 391 -5.52 3.82 11.17
N LYS A 392 -5.78 4.89 11.94
CA LYS A 392 -6.37 4.76 13.28
C LYS A 392 -7.79 4.22 13.26
N THR A 393 -8.63 4.72 12.36
CA THR A 393 -10.04 4.25 12.30
C THR A 393 -10.15 2.81 11.82
N PHE A 394 -9.22 2.33 10.97
CA PHE A 394 -9.15 0.93 10.57
C PHE A 394 -8.76 0.04 11.76
N ILE A 395 -7.70 0.42 12.49
CA ILE A 395 -7.27 -0.30 13.69
C ILE A 395 -8.43 -0.46 14.67
N LYS A 396 -9.14 0.64 14.95
CA LYS A 396 -10.32 0.62 15.82
C LYS A 396 -11.42 -0.31 15.30
N ALA A 397 -11.72 -0.29 13.99
CA ALA A 397 -12.71 -1.19 13.40
C ALA A 397 -12.32 -2.67 13.52
N ILE A 398 -11.01 -2.99 13.44
CA ILE A 398 -10.51 -4.35 13.66
C ILE A 398 -10.62 -4.76 15.14
N GLU A 399 -10.35 -3.84 16.08
CA GLU A 399 -10.55 -4.08 17.51
C GLU A 399 -12.02 -4.37 17.83
N GLU A 400 -12.94 -3.60 17.25
CA GLU A 400 -14.38 -3.81 17.38
C GLU A 400 -14.83 -5.14 16.76
N LEU A 401 -14.36 -5.46 15.55
CA LEU A 401 -14.66 -6.72 14.87
C LEU A 401 -14.22 -7.94 15.69
N ASN A 402 -13.02 -7.90 16.25
CA ASN A 402 -12.41 -9.03 16.94
C ASN A 402 -12.68 -9.03 18.45
N GLY A 403 -13.18 -7.93 19.02
CA GLY A 403 -13.49 -7.80 20.45
C GLY A 403 -12.26 -7.80 21.35
N LYS A 404 -11.10 -7.40 20.82
CA LYS A 404 -9.81 -7.37 21.53
C LYS A 404 -8.93 -6.24 20.99
N LYS A 405 -7.93 -5.83 21.77
CA LYS A 405 -6.91 -4.88 21.29
C LYS A 405 -6.18 -5.45 20.07
N PHE A 406 -5.81 -4.56 19.15
CA PHE A 406 -5.14 -4.91 17.92
C PHE A 406 -3.76 -4.25 17.87
N ASP A 407 -2.71 -5.07 17.98
CA ASP A 407 -1.35 -4.63 17.70
C ASP A 407 -1.15 -4.64 16.18
N ALA A 408 -1.24 -3.46 15.56
CA ALA A 408 -1.24 -3.38 14.11
C ALA A 408 0.13 -3.67 13.49
N PHE A 409 1.21 -3.26 14.15
CA PHE A 409 2.52 -3.12 13.52
C PHE A 409 3.55 -4.14 14.03
N HIS A 410 3.13 -5.12 14.83
CA HIS A 410 4.04 -6.20 15.24
C HIS A 410 4.52 -6.98 14.02
N THR A 411 5.82 -7.26 13.98
CA THR A 411 6.45 -8.03 12.89
C THR A 411 6.98 -9.39 13.35
N MET A 412 7.01 -9.61 14.66
CA MET A 412 7.27 -10.89 15.28
C MET A 412 5.94 -11.65 15.34
N GLY A 413 5.90 -12.92 14.96
CA GLY A 413 4.69 -13.73 15.18
C GLY A 413 4.26 -13.67 16.65
N ASN A 414 2.95 -13.65 16.93
CA ASN A 414 2.37 -13.55 18.28
C ASN A 414 3.01 -14.53 19.28
N TYR A 415 4.11 -14.13 19.91
CA TYR A 415 4.54 -14.62 21.21
C TYR A 415 3.91 -13.70 22.25
N VAL A 416 2.59 -13.74 22.35
CA VAL A 416 1.97 -13.33 23.60
C VAL A 416 2.26 -14.47 24.57
N SER A 417 3.29 -14.28 25.40
CA SER A 417 3.48 -15.08 26.61
C SER A 417 2.14 -15.13 27.35
N SER A 418 1.62 -16.35 27.52
CA SER A 418 0.46 -16.69 28.35
C SER A 418 0.53 -16.07 29.74
#